data_AF-A0A9D7SW95-F1
#
_entry.id   AF-A0A9D7SW95-F1
#
_cell.length_a   1.000
_cell.length_b   1.000
_cell.length_c   1.000
_cell.angle_alpha   90.00
_cell.angle_beta   90.00
_cell.angle_gamma   90.00
#
_symmetry.space_group_name_H-M   'P 1'
#
loop_
_entity.id
_entity.type
_entity.pdbx_description
1 polymer ?
#
loop_
_entity_poly.entity_id
_entity_poly.type
_entity_poly.pdbx_seq_one_letter_code
_entity_poly.pdbx_strand_id
1 'polypeptide(L)'
;MDNHKNYFEHPGKAIRAGAGFEYVMSVALNSYGGYKEGMIRCITSREGDVQVAGYIDRSELHKVKEHSPNHFEIGDRLVIKNESEIIDQICGMDREFIGLEDPDIWIDEKTGMMHVYFTIPLRSRNHQADLIHLGHAVGKDMNSLEMTMPVLMSGTEGISGKEVSIAPINKNKFRYNLVESASEERNSGIQLFALP
;
A
#
# COMPACT_ATOMS: atom_id res chain seq x y z
N MET A 1 11.44 -35.36 -4.00
CA MET A 1 11.56 -34.37 -5.09
C MET A 1 11.93 -33.09 -4.41
N ASP A 2 13.22 -32.74 -4.49
CA ASP A 2 13.80 -31.61 -3.77
C ASP A 2 13.32 -30.30 -4.36
N ASN A 3 12.82 -29.45 -3.46
CA ASN A 3 12.30 -28.14 -3.74
C ASN A 3 13.51 -27.20 -3.91
N HIS A 4 14.05 -27.09 -5.13
CA HIS A 4 15.14 -26.17 -5.42
C HIS A 4 14.64 -24.72 -5.26
N LYS A 5 14.89 -24.13 -4.09
CA LYS A 5 14.79 -22.68 -3.88
C LYS A 5 15.91 -22.02 -4.70
N ASN A 6 15.57 -21.20 -5.70
CA ASN A 6 16.52 -20.49 -6.57
C ASN A 6 17.11 -19.21 -5.93
N TYR A 7 17.14 -19.11 -4.61
CA TYR A 7 17.68 -17.93 -3.93
C TYR A 7 18.38 -18.27 -2.62
N PHE A 8 19.32 -17.42 -2.26
CA PHE A 8 20.03 -17.48 -0.98
C PHE A 8 19.28 -16.63 0.04
N GLU A 9 18.58 -17.29 0.96
CA GLU A 9 18.01 -16.66 2.15
C GLU A 9 19.15 -16.34 3.12
N HIS A 10 19.40 -15.06 3.41
CA HIS A 10 20.45 -14.66 4.36
C HIS A 10 19.95 -14.87 5.80
N PRO A 11 20.57 -15.79 6.58
CA PRO A 11 20.17 -16.02 7.96
C PRO A 11 20.38 -14.74 8.78
N GLY A 12 19.31 -14.22 9.40
CA GLY A 12 19.39 -13.06 10.30
C GLY A 12 19.06 -11.68 9.69
N LYS A 13 18.47 -11.60 8.49
CA LYS A 13 18.00 -10.32 7.89
C LYS A 13 16.48 -10.23 7.66
N ALA A 14 15.77 -11.31 7.97
CA ALA A 14 14.31 -11.35 8.06
C ALA A 14 13.97 -12.01 9.39
N ILE A 15 13.93 -11.25 10.48
CA ILE A 15 13.74 -11.83 11.81
C ILE A 15 12.39 -11.38 12.35
N ARG A 16 11.49 -12.34 12.61
CA ARG A 16 10.34 -12.10 13.48
C ARG A 16 10.86 -11.51 14.80
N ALA A 17 10.43 -10.30 15.16
CA ALA A 17 10.74 -9.71 16.45
C ALA A 17 9.86 -10.36 17.53
N GLY A 18 10.12 -11.61 17.89
CA GLY A 18 9.30 -12.36 18.85
C GLY A 18 7.83 -12.43 18.42
N ALA A 19 6.94 -11.75 19.17
CA ALA A 19 5.51 -11.63 18.85
C ALA A 19 5.15 -10.40 17.98
N GLY A 20 6.12 -9.60 17.55
CA GLY A 20 5.92 -8.35 16.79
C GLY A 20 6.70 -8.28 15.47
N PHE A 21 6.63 -7.11 14.82
CA PHE A 21 7.28 -6.82 13.53
C PHE A 21 8.62 -6.11 13.75
N GLU A 22 9.67 -6.57 13.08
CA GLU A 22 11.01 -5.95 13.14
C GLU A 22 11.10 -4.67 12.29
N TYR A 23 10.33 -4.62 11.18
CA TYR A 23 10.35 -3.50 10.26
C TYR A 23 8.95 -2.94 10.02
N VAL A 24 8.77 -1.72 10.51
CA VAL A 24 7.61 -0.86 10.24
C VAL A 24 8.07 0.24 9.29
N MET A 25 7.36 0.41 8.18
CA MET A 25 7.80 1.31 7.10
C MET A 25 6.92 2.58 6.99
N SER A 26 5.62 2.45 7.26
CA SER A 26 4.68 3.57 7.15
C SER A 26 3.51 3.41 8.13
N VAL A 27 2.98 4.54 8.60
CA VAL A 27 1.81 4.65 9.47
C VAL A 27 0.89 5.73 8.92
N ALA A 28 -0.40 5.42 8.83
CA ALA A 28 -1.44 6.40 8.58
C ALA A 28 -2.47 6.36 9.70
N LEU A 29 -2.68 7.50 10.35
CA LEU A 29 -3.61 7.64 11.47
C LEU A 29 -4.89 8.35 11.02
N ASN A 30 -6.02 7.86 11.49
CA ASN A 30 -7.33 8.45 11.25
C ASN A 30 -7.46 9.78 12.00
N SER A 31 -7.43 10.89 11.26
CA SER A 31 -7.52 12.24 11.82
C SER A 31 -8.87 12.53 12.48
N TYR A 32 -9.96 11.87 12.06
CA TYR A 32 -11.30 12.04 12.62
C TYR A 32 -11.45 11.36 13.98
N GLY A 33 -10.67 10.30 14.21
CA GLY A 33 -10.59 9.60 15.50
C GLY A 33 -9.62 10.24 16.50
N GLY A 34 -9.18 11.48 16.25
CA GLY A 34 -8.16 12.14 17.06
C GLY A 34 -6.79 11.45 16.98
N TYR A 35 -6.49 10.81 15.84
CA TYR A 35 -5.25 10.08 15.59
C TYR A 35 -5.01 8.88 16.52
N LYS A 36 -6.07 8.33 17.12
CA LYS A 36 -6.00 7.21 18.08
C LYS A 36 -6.00 5.84 17.43
N GLU A 37 -6.24 5.75 16.14
CA GLU A 37 -6.29 4.51 15.39
C GLU A 37 -5.86 4.74 13.95
N GLY A 38 -5.49 3.68 13.25
CA GLY A 38 -5.08 3.77 11.86
C GLY A 38 -4.55 2.46 11.31
N MET A 39 -3.69 2.58 10.32
CA MET A 39 -3.02 1.47 9.64
C MET A 39 -1.51 1.62 9.68
N ILE A 40 -0.82 0.49 9.69
CA ILE A 40 0.62 0.40 9.70
C ILE A 40 1.08 -0.64 8.68
N ARG A 41 2.10 -0.31 7.88
CA ARG A 41 2.75 -1.26 6.98
C ARG A 41 3.85 -2.00 7.73
N CYS A 42 3.74 -3.31 7.72
CA CYS A 42 4.69 -4.21 8.35
C CYS A 42 5.34 -5.13 7.33
N ILE A 43 6.67 -5.24 7.32
CA ILE A 43 7.36 -6.23 6.48
C ILE A 43 7.23 -7.61 7.13
N THR A 44 6.69 -8.57 6.39
CA THR A 44 6.45 -9.94 6.85
C THR A 44 7.56 -10.90 6.42
N SER A 45 8.24 -10.60 5.31
CA SER A 45 9.44 -11.34 4.87
C SER A 45 10.30 -10.47 3.98
N ARG A 46 11.61 -10.77 3.95
CA ARG A 46 12.59 -10.14 3.08
C ARG A 46 13.41 -11.19 2.35
N GLU A 47 13.59 -11.01 1.05
CA GLU A 47 14.45 -11.83 0.20
C GLU A 47 15.59 -10.97 -0.38
N GLY A 48 16.82 -11.48 -0.41
CA GLY A 48 18.00 -10.74 -0.87
C GLY A 48 18.63 -9.84 0.20
N ASP A 49 19.54 -8.95 -0.24
CA ASP A 49 20.26 -8.02 0.63
C ASP A 49 19.79 -6.59 0.35
N VAL A 50 19.36 -5.85 1.38
CA VAL A 50 18.93 -4.44 1.26
C VAL A 50 20.00 -3.53 0.69
N GLN A 51 21.27 -3.92 0.78
CA GLN A 51 22.39 -3.18 0.18
C GLN A 51 22.58 -3.45 -1.31
N VAL A 52 21.83 -4.40 -1.88
CA VAL A 52 21.94 -4.84 -3.27
C VAL A 52 20.61 -4.63 -3.98
N ALA A 53 20.67 -4.07 -5.19
CA ALA A 53 19.49 -3.91 -6.03
C ALA A 53 18.80 -5.27 -6.28
N GLY A 54 17.48 -5.31 -6.17
CA GLY A 54 16.68 -6.51 -6.46
C GLY A 54 16.21 -7.30 -5.23
N TYR A 55 16.53 -6.86 -4.00
CA TYR A 55 15.88 -7.38 -2.79
C TYR A 55 14.36 -7.20 -2.86
N ILE A 56 13.64 -8.01 -2.08
CA ILE A 56 12.18 -8.07 -2.07
C ILE A 56 11.71 -7.95 -0.65
N ASP A 57 10.90 -6.94 -0.38
CA ASP A 57 10.12 -6.87 0.85
C ASP A 57 8.69 -7.27 0.55
N ARG A 58 8.16 -8.17 1.37
CA ARG A 58 6.74 -8.50 1.38
C ARG A 58 6.10 -7.87 2.59
N SER A 59 4.95 -7.25 2.41
CA SER A 59 4.30 -6.51 3.50
C SER A 59 2.83 -6.78 3.64
N GLU A 60 2.36 -6.55 4.86
CA GLU A 60 0.95 -6.55 5.22
C GLU A 60 0.60 -5.22 5.89
N LEU A 61 -0.65 -4.78 5.70
CA LEU A 61 -1.20 -3.70 6.49
C LEU A 61 -1.84 -4.29 7.75
N HIS A 62 -1.55 -3.69 8.90
CA HIS A 62 -2.15 -4.02 10.18
C HIS A 62 -2.93 -2.84 10.72
N LYS A 63 -3.95 -3.11 11.54
CA LYS A 63 -4.59 -2.07 12.33
C LYS A 63 -3.64 -1.63 13.44
N VAL A 64 -3.63 -0.34 13.73
CA VAL A 64 -2.87 0.21 14.85
C VAL A 64 -3.81 1.04 15.73
N LYS A 65 -3.62 0.97 17.05
CA LYS A 65 -4.44 1.71 18.01
C LYS A 65 -3.61 2.26 19.15
N GLU A 66 -3.93 3.47 19.60
CA GLU A 66 -3.34 4.07 20.79
C GLU A 66 -3.79 3.31 22.03
N HIS A 67 -2.84 2.67 22.72
CA HIS A 67 -3.07 2.02 24.01
C HIS A 67 -2.83 3.00 25.16
N SER A 68 -1.84 3.88 25.06
CA SER A 68 -1.58 4.97 26.00
C SER A 68 -1.04 6.19 25.24
N PRO A 69 -1.00 7.41 25.83
CA PRO A 69 -0.61 8.61 25.11
C PRO A 69 0.71 8.45 24.34
N ASN A 70 0.65 8.55 23.00
CA ASN A 70 1.78 8.33 22.08
C ASN A 70 2.35 6.90 22.06
N HIS A 71 1.63 5.92 22.57
CA HIS A 71 1.99 4.51 22.51
C HIS A 71 0.93 3.72 21.74
N PHE A 72 1.36 3.12 20.65
CA PHE A 72 0.49 2.43 19.71
C PHE A 72 0.78 0.93 19.70
N GLU A 73 -0.28 0.15 19.71
CA GLU A 73 -0.23 -1.30 19.56
C GLU A 73 -0.64 -1.69 18.16
N ILE A 74 0.15 -2.57 17.55
CA ILE A 74 -0.14 -3.21 16.27
C ILE A 74 -1.08 -4.39 16.55
N GLY A 75 -2.27 -4.35 15.97
CA GLY A 75 -3.27 -5.39 16.07
C GLY A 75 -3.28 -6.33 14.88
N ASP A 76 -4.46 -6.87 14.60
CA ASP A 76 -4.67 -7.83 13.52
C ASP A 76 -4.35 -7.25 12.13
N ARG A 77 -4.04 -8.15 11.19
CA ARG A 77 -3.95 -7.85 9.76
C ARG A 77 -5.24 -7.15 9.32
N LEU A 78 -5.10 -6.10 8.54
CA LEU A 78 -6.21 -5.43 7.89
C LEU A 78 -6.87 -6.43 6.91
N VAL A 79 -8.18 -6.61 7.06
CA VAL A 79 -8.97 -7.45 6.16
C VAL A 79 -9.78 -6.51 5.30
N ILE A 80 -9.52 -6.52 3.99
CA ILE A 80 -10.25 -5.74 3.02
C ILE A 80 -11.10 -6.71 2.18
N LYS A 81 -12.40 -6.46 2.10
CA LYS A 81 -13.31 -7.28 1.30
C LYS A 81 -12.93 -7.17 -0.19
N ASN A 82 -13.00 -8.29 -0.92
CA ASN A 82 -12.62 -8.46 -2.32
C ASN A 82 -11.13 -8.25 -2.66
N GLU A 83 -10.23 -8.13 -1.66
CA GLU A 83 -8.79 -7.93 -1.91
C GLU A 83 -8.22 -8.97 -2.87
N SER A 84 -8.36 -10.26 -2.56
CA SER A 84 -7.83 -11.34 -3.40
C SER A 84 -8.42 -11.33 -4.80
N GLU A 85 -9.73 -11.06 -4.94
CA GLU A 85 -10.39 -11.02 -6.25
C GLU A 85 -9.82 -9.89 -7.13
N ILE A 86 -9.67 -8.69 -6.58
CA ILE A 86 -9.12 -7.55 -7.32
C ILE A 86 -7.64 -7.77 -7.64
N ILE A 87 -6.86 -8.28 -6.69
CA ILE A 87 -5.44 -8.60 -6.91
C ILE A 87 -5.29 -9.64 -8.02
N ASP A 88 -6.09 -10.71 -8.01
CA ASP A 88 -6.04 -11.76 -9.04
C ASP A 88 -6.35 -11.20 -10.44
N GLN A 89 -7.27 -10.24 -10.53
CA GLN A 89 -7.62 -9.57 -11.79
C GLN A 89 -6.47 -8.72 -12.36
N ILE A 90 -5.68 -8.05 -11.51
CA ILE A 90 -4.61 -7.13 -11.95
C ILE A 90 -3.22 -7.75 -11.96
N CYS A 91 -2.99 -8.83 -11.19
CA CYS A 91 -1.68 -9.47 -11.09
C CYS A 91 -1.29 -10.18 -12.39
N GLY A 92 -2.23 -10.92 -12.98
CA GLY A 92 -1.94 -11.80 -14.11
C GLY A 92 -1.01 -12.96 -13.72
N MET A 93 -0.60 -13.77 -14.71
CA MET A 93 0.15 -15.02 -14.45
C MET A 93 1.65 -14.82 -14.23
N ASP A 94 2.23 -13.76 -14.81
CA ASP A 94 3.68 -13.54 -14.84
C ASP A 94 4.17 -12.59 -13.74
N ARG A 95 3.32 -12.28 -12.77
CA ARG A 95 3.64 -11.34 -11.70
C ARG A 95 3.40 -11.94 -10.33
N GLU A 96 3.97 -11.28 -9.34
CA GLU A 96 3.82 -11.61 -7.94
C GLU A 96 3.31 -10.37 -7.21
N PHE A 97 2.18 -10.50 -6.53
CA PHE A 97 1.74 -9.52 -5.55
C PHE A 97 2.57 -9.65 -4.28
N ILE A 98 3.19 -8.56 -3.84
CA ILE A 98 4.12 -8.58 -2.69
C ILE A 98 3.58 -7.87 -1.44
N GLY A 99 2.39 -7.28 -1.51
CA GLY A 99 1.75 -6.64 -0.36
C GLY A 99 1.05 -5.34 -0.70
N LEU A 100 0.21 -4.87 0.21
CA LEU A 100 -0.29 -3.49 0.18
C LEU A 100 0.68 -2.60 0.96
N GLU A 101 0.97 -1.43 0.42
CA GLU A 101 2.01 -0.55 0.94
C GLU A 101 1.50 0.88 1.15
N ASP A 102 2.14 1.60 2.07
CA ASP A 102 2.04 3.07 2.23
C ASP A 102 0.60 3.59 2.19
N PRO A 103 -0.21 3.23 3.20
CA PRO A 103 -1.61 3.59 3.21
C PRO A 103 -1.78 5.09 3.45
N ASP A 104 -2.81 5.68 2.83
CA ASP A 104 -3.29 7.04 3.08
C ASP A 104 -4.78 6.98 3.44
N ILE A 105 -5.17 7.62 4.55
CA ILE A 105 -6.56 7.65 5.02
C ILE A 105 -7.19 8.99 4.70
N TRP A 106 -8.35 8.96 4.04
CA TRP A 106 -9.19 10.14 3.84
C TRP A 106 -10.63 9.85 4.26
N ILE A 107 -11.22 10.76 5.05
CA ILE A 107 -12.64 10.70 5.39
C ILE A 107 -13.39 11.71 4.54
N ASP A 108 -14.37 11.23 3.76
CA ASP A 108 -15.26 12.11 3.01
C ASP A 108 -16.30 12.72 3.97
N GLU A 109 -16.16 14.02 4.23
CA GLU A 109 -17.08 14.80 5.06
C GLU A 109 -18.54 14.73 4.61
N LYS A 110 -18.80 14.53 3.31
CA LYS A 110 -20.17 14.53 2.78
C LYS A 110 -20.88 13.22 3.04
N THR A 111 -20.18 12.10 2.86
CA THR A 111 -20.75 10.76 2.96
C THR A 111 -20.47 10.09 4.30
N GLY A 112 -19.47 10.59 5.04
CA GLY A 112 -18.92 9.96 6.24
C GLY A 112 -18.11 8.70 5.95
N MET A 113 -17.78 8.43 4.69
CA MET A 113 -17.06 7.22 4.30
C MET A 113 -15.55 7.39 4.47
N MET A 114 -14.90 6.34 4.94
CA MET A 114 -13.46 6.19 4.98
C MET A 114 -12.99 5.65 3.63
N HIS A 115 -12.14 6.42 2.98
CA HIS A 115 -11.36 6.05 1.81
C HIS A 115 -9.93 5.75 2.24
N VAL A 116 -9.39 4.65 1.73
CA VAL A 116 -8.03 4.22 1.97
C VAL A 116 -7.37 4.01 0.63
N TYR A 117 -6.28 4.72 0.39
CA TYR A 117 -5.43 4.51 -0.77
C TYR A 117 -4.17 3.80 -0.31
N PHE A 118 -3.57 3.02 -1.20
CA PHE A 118 -2.35 2.26 -0.89
C PHE A 118 -1.64 1.90 -2.18
N THR A 119 -0.35 1.72 -2.11
CA THR A 119 0.47 1.27 -3.23
C THR A 119 0.32 -0.24 -3.41
N ILE A 120 0.11 -0.69 -4.64
CA ILE A 120 0.04 -2.11 -5.03
C ILE A 120 1.21 -2.42 -5.98
N PRO A 121 2.36 -2.87 -5.44
CA PRO A 121 3.46 -3.38 -6.25
C PRO A 121 3.17 -4.80 -6.76
N LEU A 122 3.36 -4.99 -8.07
CA LEU A 122 3.31 -6.27 -8.75
C LEU A 122 4.65 -6.56 -9.42
N ARG A 123 5.43 -7.44 -8.82
CA ARG A 123 6.77 -7.79 -9.28
C ARG A 123 6.71 -8.69 -10.51
N SER A 124 7.51 -8.42 -11.53
CA SER A 124 7.66 -9.33 -12.67
C SER A 124 8.45 -10.59 -12.30
N ARG A 125 7.97 -11.75 -12.74
CA ARG A 125 8.70 -13.03 -12.66
C ARG A 125 9.67 -13.24 -13.83
N ASN A 126 9.46 -12.53 -14.94
CA ASN A 126 10.13 -12.78 -16.22
C ASN A 126 11.04 -11.61 -16.67
N HIS A 127 11.64 -10.90 -15.71
CA HIS A 127 12.52 -9.74 -15.96
C HIS A 127 11.86 -8.58 -16.73
N GLN A 128 10.52 -8.49 -16.75
CA GLN A 128 9.84 -7.28 -17.21
C GLN A 128 9.85 -6.20 -16.12
N ALA A 129 9.46 -4.98 -16.46
CA ALA A 129 9.26 -3.93 -15.47
C ALA A 129 8.16 -4.33 -14.47
N ASP A 130 8.38 -4.00 -13.20
CA ASP A 130 7.38 -4.11 -12.15
C ASP A 130 6.24 -3.11 -12.41
N LEU A 131 5.02 -3.46 -11.97
CA LEU A 131 3.88 -2.55 -12.04
C LEU A 131 3.61 -1.98 -10.65
N ILE A 132 3.26 -0.70 -10.60
CA ILE A 132 2.91 -0.01 -9.36
C ILE A 132 1.57 0.68 -9.57
N HIS A 133 0.52 0.13 -8.96
CA HIS A 133 -0.82 0.71 -9.01
C HIS A 133 -1.12 1.51 -7.75
N LEU A 134 -1.97 2.53 -7.89
CA LEU A 134 -2.61 3.19 -6.75
C LEU A 134 -3.93 2.49 -6.45
N GLY A 135 -3.91 1.64 -5.43
CA GLY A 135 -5.07 0.93 -4.89
C GLY A 135 -6.03 1.86 -4.16
N HIS A 136 -7.26 1.36 -3.99
CA HIS A 136 -8.30 2.06 -3.24
C HIS A 136 -9.25 1.07 -2.57
N ALA A 137 -9.65 1.37 -1.35
CA ALA A 137 -10.73 0.70 -0.63
C ALA A 137 -11.60 1.74 0.07
N VAL A 138 -12.89 1.44 0.20
CA VAL A 138 -13.88 2.33 0.82
C VAL A 138 -14.76 1.57 1.81
N GLY A 139 -15.09 2.20 2.93
CA GLY A 139 -15.92 1.60 3.99
C GLY A 139 -16.39 2.65 4.99
N LYS A 140 -17.19 2.25 5.99
CA LYS A 140 -17.56 3.15 7.09
C LYS A 140 -16.43 3.31 8.10
N ASP A 141 -15.57 2.30 8.19
CA ASP A 141 -14.45 2.17 9.10
C ASP A 141 -13.47 1.10 8.57
N MET A 142 -12.37 0.87 9.30
CA MET A 142 -11.36 -0.14 8.96
C MET A 142 -11.86 -1.60 9.01
N ASN A 143 -13.07 -1.85 9.53
CA ASN A 143 -13.66 -3.19 9.61
C ASN A 143 -14.63 -3.46 8.44
N SER A 144 -14.94 -2.45 7.64
CA SER A 144 -15.93 -2.50 6.57
C SER A 144 -15.37 -2.05 5.22
N LEU A 145 -14.05 -2.01 5.07
CA LEU A 145 -13.38 -1.67 3.82
C LEU A 145 -13.67 -2.72 2.75
N GLU A 146 -14.07 -2.23 1.58
CA GLU A 146 -14.20 -3.00 0.35
C GLU A 146 -13.26 -2.44 -0.70
N MET A 147 -12.39 -3.30 -1.23
CA MET A 147 -11.42 -2.94 -2.27
C MET A 147 -12.16 -2.68 -3.58
N THR A 148 -11.81 -1.59 -4.24
CA THR A 148 -12.23 -1.31 -5.61
C THR A 148 -11.09 -1.60 -6.57
N MET A 149 -11.36 -1.54 -7.88
CA MET A 149 -10.27 -1.49 -8.86
C MET A 149 -9.32 -0.32 -8.52
N PRO A 150 -8.00 -0.47 -8.79
CA PRO A 150 -7.04 0.60 -8.57
C PRO A 150 -7.48 1.88 -9.29
N VAL A 151 -7.36 3.01 -8.59
CA VAL A 151 -7.72 4.32 -9.15
C VAL A 151 -6.72 4.78 -10.19
N LEU A 152 -5.47 4.27 -10.15
CA LEU A 152 -4.47 4.44 -11.20
C LEU A 152 -3.79 3.11 -11.49
N MET A 153 -3.95 2.64 -12.74
CA MET A 153 -3.32 1.42 -13.21
C MET A 153 -2.04 1.73 -14.01
N SER A 154 -0.87 1.36 -13.48
CA SER A 154 0.38 1.27 -14.27
C SER A 154 0.20 0.51 -15.59
N GLY A 155 0.80 1.04 -16.65
CA GLY A 155 0.72 0.51 -18.02
C GLY A 155 -0.38 1.15 -18.87
N THR A 156 -1.33 1.86 -18.27
CA THR A 156 -2.27 2.72 -18.98
C THR A 156 -1.59 4.08 -19.20
N GLU A 157 -1.36 4.46 -20.46
CA GLU A 157 -0.76 5.76 -20.84
C GLU A 157 0.69 6.01 -20.34
N GLY A 158 1.41 4.97 -19.92
CA GLY A 158 2.80 5.09 -19.45
C GLY A 158 2.94 5.81 -18.10
N ILE A 159 1.86 5.90 -17.33
CA ILE A 159 1.83 6.53 -16.01
C ILE A 159 1.69 5.45 -14.94
N SER A 160 2.58 5.46 -13.97
CA SER A 160 2.41 4.74 -12.69
C SER A 160 2.23 5.75 -11.58
N GLY A 161 1.48 5.39 -10.55
CA GLY A 161 1.16 6.27 -9.43
C GLY A 161 1.27 5.52 -8.09
N LYS A 162 1.92 6.15 -7.12
CA LYS A 162 1.97 5.73 -5.71
C LYS A 162 1.78 6.94 -4.81
N GLU A 163 1.35 6.71 -3.57
CA GLU A 163 1.19 7.73 -2.51
C GLU A 163 0.29 8.91 -2.89
N VAL A 164 -0.73 9.20 -2.10
CA VAL A 164 -1.66 10.28 -2.43
C VAL A 164 -1.74 11.32 -1.33
N SER A 165 -1.54 12.57 -1.73
CA SER A 165 -1.89 13.72 -0.89
C SER A 165 -3.26 14.26 -1.31
N ILE A 166 -4.26 14.03 -0.46
CA ILE A 166 -5.61 14.53 -0.68
C ILE A 166 -5.67 16.03 -0.35
N ALA A 167 -6.00 16.83 -1.35
CA ALA A 167 -6.04 18.28 -1.22
C ALA A 167 -7.40 18.78 -0.71
N PRO A 168 -7.45 19.96 -0.08
CA PRO A 168 -8.71 20.62 0.26
C PRO A 168 -9.52 20.98 -1.01
N ILE A 169 -10.85 21.09 -0.84
CA ILE A 169 -11.74 21.59 -1.90
C ILE A 169 -11.40 23.05 -2.20
N ASN A 170 -11.19 23.37 -3.47
CA ASN A 170 -10.91 24.74 -3.88
C ASN A 170 -12.19 25.59 -4.05
N LYS A 171 -12.01 26.87 -4.39
CA LYS A 171 -13.11 27.83 -4.62
C LYS A 171 -14.15 27.40 -5.67
N ASN A 172 -13.76 26.53 -6.60
CA ASN A 172 -14.58 26.02 -7.69
C ASN A 172 -15.25 24.66 -7.36
N LYS A 173 -15.22 24.23 -6.09
CA LYS A 173 -15.86 23.00 -5.59
C LYS A 173 -15.27 21.69 -6.11
N PHE A 174 -14.00 21.70 -6.51
CA PHE A 174 -13.26 20.48 -6.87
C PHE A 174 -11.92 20.39 -6.13
N ARG A 175 -11.28 19.22 -6.14
CA ARG A 175 -9.97 18.94 -5.53
C ARG A 175 -8.97 18.58 -6.61
N TYR A 176 -7.72 18.99 -6.41
CA TYR A 176 -6.59 18.46 -7.18
C TYR A 176 -5.71 17.68 -6.22
N ASN A 177 -5.80 16.37 -6.24
CA ASN A 177 -4.95 15.52 -5.39
C ASN A 177 -3.58 15.39 -6.05
N LEU A 178 -2.55 15.28 -5.24
CA LEU A 178 -1.20 15.01 -5.72
C LEU A 178 -0.95 13.52 -5.58
N VAL A 179 -0.40 12.92 -6.63
CA VAL A 179 0.08 11.54 -6.61
C VAL A 179 1.54 11.54 -7.07
N GLU A 180 2.39 10.77 -6.39
CA GLU A 180 3.73 10.52 -6.89
C GLU A 180 3.64 9.64 -8.12
N SER A 181 4.26 10.06 -9.21
CA SER A 181 4.20 9.34 -10.47
C SER A 181 5.58 9.09 -11.05
N ALA A 182 5.71 7.96 -11.74
CA ALA A 182 6.80 7.76 -12.69
C ALA A 182 6.19 7.67 -14.09
N SER A 183 6.77 8.42 -15.04
CA SER A 183 6.49 8.27 -16.46
C SER A 183 7.79 8.00 -17.22
N GLU A 184 7.69 7.25 -18.32
CA GLU A 184 8.86 6.93 -19.15
C GLU A 184 9.47 8.17 -19.83
N GLU A 185 8.66 9.21 -20.05
CA GLU A 185 9.08 10.45 -20.72
C GLU A 185 9.59 11.54 -19.77
N ARG A 186 9.33 11.44 -18.46
CA ARG A 186 9.76 12.42 -17.46
C ARG A 186 10.27 11.69 -16.22
N ASN A 187 11.50 12.00 -15.81
CA ASN A 187 12.01 11.65 -14.47
C ASN A 187 10.90 11.82 -13.42
N SER A 188 10.79 10.87 -12.49
CA SER A 188 9.79 10.80 -11.41
C SER A 188 9.31 12.19 -10.97
N GLY A 189 7.99 12.39 -10.95
CA GLY A 189 7.38 13.70 -10.74
C GLY A 189 6.01 13.60 -10.07
N ILE A 190 5.50 14.75 -9.63
CA ILE A 190 4.19 14.85 -9.00
C ILE A 190 3.15 15.19 -10.07
N GLN A 191 2.05 14.44 -10.11
CA GLN A 191 0.94 14.67 -11.02
C GLN A 191 -0.35 15.00 -10.27
N LEU A 192 -1.20 15.82 -10.89
CA LEU A 192 -2.50 16.24 -10.36
C LEU A 192 -3.57 15.28 -10.87
N PHE A 193 -4.25 14.60 -9.95
CA PHE A 193 -5.37 13.72 -10.28
C PHE A 193 -6.66 14.19 -9.61
N ALA A 194 -7.77 14.11 -10.35
CA ALA A 194 -9.09 14.10 -9.76
C ALA A 194 -9.40 12.65 -9.38
N LEU A 195 -9.45 12.36 -8.08
CA LEU A 195 -9.87 11.05 -7.58
C LEU A 195 -11.36 11.07 -7.25
N PRO A 196 -12.06 9.93 -7.38
CA PRO A 196 -13.47 9.80 -7.03
C PRO A 196 -13.74 10.13 -5.55
#